data_AF-A0AAV2SR27-F1
#
_entry.id   AF-A0AAV2SR27-F1
#
_cell.length_a   1.000
_cell.length_b   1.000
_cell.length_c   1.000
_cell.angle_alpha   90.00
_cell.angle_beta   90.00
_cell.angle_gamma   90.00
#
_symmetry.space_group_name_H-M   'P 1'
#
loop_
_entity.id
_entity.type
_entity.pdbx_description
1 polymer ?
#
loop_
_entity_poly.entity_id
_entity_poly.type
_entity_poly.pdbx_seq_one_letter_code
_entity_poly.pdbx_strand_id
1 'polypeptide(L)'
;MNNLYQEKNNSQSSKSIFYRKINSNLCIHDIYSTKSTVNELKRISWSKLRLSGHSLVIETGRWNRRVRGRLPVENRLCQYGQVQTECHLIEEFVLSQEIRRRFNITTILELVSDRQNHSQVCHIEDSILNIYK
;
A
#
# COMPACT_ATOMS: atom_id res chain seq x y z
N MET A 1 9.74 11.27 28.32
CA MET A 1 8.94 10.73 27.20
C MET A 1 9.26 11.51 25.94
N ASN A 2 9.30 10.83 24.77
CA ASN A 2 9.40 11.36 23.39
C ASN A 2 10.75 11.27 22.65
N ASN A 3 11.45 10.13 22.74
CA ASN A 3 12.45 9.73 21.73
C ASN A 3 11.84 9.00 20.50
N LEU A 4 10.58 8.55 20.57
CA LEU A 4 9.93 7.79 19.50
C LEU A 4 9.49 8.63 18.28
N TYR A 5 9.32 9.94 18.43
CA TYR A 5 8.89 10.82 17.33
C TYR A 5 10.03 11.19 16.37
N GLN A 6 11.29 11.21 16.85
CA GLN A 6 12.44 11.60 16.03
C GLN A 6 12.96 10.43 15.16
N GLU A 7 12.92 9.18 15.65
CA GLU A 7 13.37 8.02 14.86
C GLU A 7 12.48 7.72 13.64
N LYS A 8 11.17 7.99 13.74
CA LYS A 8 10.21 7.71 12.65
C LYS A 8 10.40 8.63 11.44
N ASN A 9 10.95 9.83 11.65
CA ASN A 9 11.18 10.81 10.58
C ASN A 9 12.29 10.38 9.61
N ASN A 10 13.24 9.54 10.03
CA ASN A 10 14.37 9.07 9.21
C ASN A 10 14.30 7.59 8.77
N SER A 11 13.21 6.87 9.09
CA SER A 11 13.08 5.47 8.64
C SER A 11 13.03 5.39 7.11
N GLN A 12 14.00 4.74 6.48
CA GLN A 12 14.02 4.44 5.04
C GLN A 12 13.35 3.09 4.71
N SER A 13 12.54 2.55 5.63
CA SER A 13 11.79 1.33 5.35
C SER A 13 10.80 1.56 4.19
N SER A 14 10.55 0.53 3.39
CA SER A 14 9.60 0.60 2.27
C SER A 14 8.22 1.12 2.70
N LYS A 15 7.74 0.71 3.88
CA LYS A 15 6.48 1.19 4.48
C LYS A 15 6.52 2.66 4.82
N SER A 16 7.63 3.14 5.38
CA SER A 16 7.78 4.55 5.75
C SER A 16 7.90 5.44 4.51
N ILE A 17 8.61 4.97 3.48
CA ILE A 17 8.70 5.65 2.18
C ILE A 17 7.32 5.70 1.52
N PHE A 18 6.60 4.57 1.47
CA PHE A 18 5.25 4.51 0.92
C PHE A 18 4.29 5.44 1.66
N TYR A 19 4.25 5.36 2.99
CA TYR A 19 3.38 6.20 3.81
C TYR A 19 3.64 7.70 3.60
N ARG A 20 4.92 8.11 3.50
CA ARG A 20 5.27 9.51 3.18
C ARG A 20 4.89 9.90 1.76
N LYS A 21 4.97 8.98 0.79
CA LYS A 21 4.49 9.25 -0.58
C LYS A 21 3.00 9.55 -0.58
N ILE A 22 2.20 8.74 0.12
CA ILE A 22 0.73 8.89 0.15
C ILE A 22 0.20 9.91 1.17
N ASN A 23 1.01 10.27 2.16
CA ASN A 23 0.66 11.22 3.22
C ASN A 23 1.86 12.14 3.49
N SER A 24 2.18 12.97 2.50
CA SER A 24 3.33 13.88 2.53
C SER A 24 3.29 14.86 3.71
N ASN A 25 2.09 15.34 4.07
CA ASN A 25 1.88 16.27 5.17
C ASN A 25 1.74 15.58 6.53
N LEU A 26 1.76 14.24 6.58
CA LEU A 26 1.57 13.43 7.78
C LEU A 26 0.28 13.79 8.55
N CYS A 27 -0.75 14.24 7.85
CA CYS A 27 -2.04 14.61 8.43
C CYS A 27 -2.91 13.38 8.71
N ILE A 28 -3.82 13.49 9.67
CA ILE A 28 -4.86 12.50 9.89
C ILE A 28 -5.85 12.62 8.73
N HIS A 29 -6.17 11.49 8.11
CA HIS A 29 -7.15 11.44 7.03
C HIS A 29 -8.58 11.60 7.55
N ASP A 30 -9.43 12.29 6.81
CA ASP A 30 -10.81 12.60 7.25
C ASP A 30 -11.64 11.36 7.56
N ILE A 31 -11.37 10.23 6.90
CA ILE A 31 -11.97 8.92 7.19
C ILE A 31 -11.88 8.49 8.67
N TYR A 32 -10.89 8.99 9.41
CA TYR A 32 -10.71 8.73 10.85
C TYR A 32 -11.34 9.81 11.72
N SER A 33 -11.62 10.98 11.15
CA SER A 33 -12.22 12.13 11.81
C SER A 33 -13.76 12.07 11.77
N THR A 34 -14.35 11.56 10.69
CA THR A 34 -15.81 11.42 10.53
C THR A 34 -16.33 10.17 11.25
N LYS A 35 -16.80 10.34 12.48
CA LYS A 35 -17.23 9.23 13.36
C LYS A 35 -18.48 8.45 12.92
N SER A 36 -19.26 8.88 11.92
CA SER A 36 -20.65 8.42 11.75
C SER A 36 -21.06 7.80 10.41
N THR A 37 -20.23 7.83 9.35
CA THR A 37 -20.68 7.45 8.00
C THR A 37 -19.98 6.24 7.38
N VAL A 38 -18.83 5.80 7.92
CA VAL A 38 -18.01 4.74 7.31
C VAL A 38 -18.04 3.47 8.15
N ASN A 39 -18.45 2.36 7.52
CA ASN A 39 -18.44 1.03 8.14
C ASN A 39 -17.03 0.65 8.65
N GLU A 40 -16.96 0.08 9.85
CA GLU A 40 -15.70 -0.31 10.52
C GLU A 40 -14.79 -1.19 9.66
N LEU A 41 -15.35 -2.20 8.96
CA LEU A 41 -14.59 -3.08 8.07
C LEU A 41 -13.91 -2.30 6.95
N LYS A 42 -14.59 -1.29 6.40
CA LYS A 42 -14.05 -0.43 5.34
C LYS A 42 -12.92 0.46 5.87
N ARG A 43 -13.06 0.98 7.09
CA ARG A 43 -12.00 1.72 7.78
C ARG A 43 -10.76 0.85 8.01
N ILE A 44 -10.93 -0.41 8.40
CA ILE A 44 -9.83 -1.36 8.62
C ILE A 44 -9.09 -1.62 7.31
N SER A 45 -9.81 -1.91 6.22
CA SER A 45 -9.22 -2.12 4.88
C SER A 45 -8.43 -0.88 4.43
N TRP A 46 -9.06 0.30 4.47
CA TRP A 46 -8.39 1.56 4.13
C TRP A 46 -7.13 1.83 4.97
N SER A 47 -7.17 1.51 6.28
CA SER A 47 -6.01 1.62 7.16
C SER A 47 -4.89 0.66 6.76
N LYS A 48 -5.24 -0.58 6.40
CA LYS A 48 -4.27 -1.58 5.91
C LYS A 48 -3.64 -1.14 4.61
N LEU A 49 -4.40 -0.62 3.65
CA LEU A 49 -3.83 -0.10 2.41
C LEU A 49 -2.87 1.05 2.68
N ARG A 50 -3.27 2.07 3.47
CA ARG A 50 -2.42 3.24 3.72
C ARG A 50 -1.16 2.94 4.53
N LEU A 51 -1.26 2.05 5.50
CA LEU A 51 -0.13 1.71 6.37
C LEU A 51 0.75 0.60 5.81
N SER A 52 0.46 0.12 4.59
CA SER A 52 1.05 -1.11 4.05
C SER A 52 0.92 -2.23 5.11
N GLY A 53 -0.26 -2.32 5.72
CA GLY A 53 -0.65 -3.26 6.77
C GLY A 53 -1.34 -4.51 6.24
N HIS A 54 -1.43 -4.64 4.93
CA HIS A 54 -1.91 -5.84 4.25
C HIS A 54 -0.83 -6.95 4.23
N SER A 55 -1.25 -8.19 3.95
CA SER A 55 -0.34 -9.34 3.87
C SER A 55 0.20 -9.53 2.45
N LEU A 56 0.44 -8.43 1.73
CA LEU A 56 0.94 -8.51 0.37
C LEU A 56 2.26 -9.29 0.36
N VAL A 57 2.43 -10.14 -0.65
CA VAL A 57 3.55 -11.07 -0.66
C VAL A 57 4.90 -10.36 -0.80
N ILE A 58 4.90 -9.30 -1.61
CA ILE A 58 5.94 -8.28 -1.77
C ILE A 58 6.36 -7.64 -0.43
N GLU A 59 5.41 -7.45 0.48
CA GLU A 59 5.68 -6.90 1.80
C GLU A 59 6.17 -7.97 2.76
N THR A 60 5.46 -9.09 2.85
CA THR A 60 5.78 -10.18 3.78
C THR A 60 7.05 -10.95 3.38
N GLY A 61 7.59 -10.68 2.18
CA GLY A 61 8.77 -11.36 1.63
C GLY A 61 8.49 -12.83 1.30
N ARG A 62 7.21 -13.22 1.18
CA ARG A 62 6.80 -14.62 0.98
C ARG A 62 7.16 -15.16 -0.41
N TRP A 63 7.34 -14.31 -1.44
CA TRP A 63 7.82 -14.76 -2.76
C TRP A 63 9.23 -15.34 -2.69
N ASN A 64 10.01 -15.00 -1.67
CA ASN A 64 11.44 -15.31 -1.65
C ASN A 64 11.96 -15.63 -0.24
N ARG A 65 11.29 -16.52 0.49
CA ARG A 65 11.95 -17.18 1.62
C ARG A 65 13.00 -18.15 1.08
N ARG A 66 14.24 -17.70 0.93
CA ARG A 66 15.38 -18.63 0.87
C ARG A 66 15.70 -19.07 2.27
N VAL A 67 15.26 -20.29 2.61
CA VAL A 67 15.67 -21.18 3.71
C VAL A 67 15.65 -20.61 5.15
N ARG A 68 16.11 -19.39 5.45
CA ARG A 68 16.12 -18.77 6.81
C ARG A 68 16.08 -17.22 6.83
N GLY A 69 15.46 -16.54 5.88
CA GLY A 69 15.43 -15.06 5.93
C GLY A 69 14.44 -14.38 4.99
N ARG A 70 14.18 -13.10 5.24
CA ARG A 70 13.44 -12.21 4.34
C ARG A 70 14.38 -11.75 3.24
N LEU A 71 13.95 -11.85 1.98
CA LEU A 71 14.76 -11.35 0.87
C LEU A 71 14.96 -9.81 1.00
N PRO A 72 16.20 -9.30 0.84
CA PRO A 72 16.46 -7.86 0.75
C PRO A 72 15.62 -7.21 -0.34
N VAL A 73 15.23 -5.94 -0.16
CA VAL A 73 14.26 -5.25 -1.04
C VAL A 73 14.77 -5.18 -2.47
N GLU A 74 16.04 -4.83 -2.64
CA GLU A 74 16.79 -4.77 -3.89
C GLU A 74 16.76 -6.08 -4.70
N ASN A 75 16.52 -7.21 -4.04
CA ASN A 75 16.46 -8.53 -4.67
C ASN A 75 15.01 -8.98 -4.94
N ARG A 76 13.99 -8.25 -4.48
CA ARG A 76 12.57 -8.58 -4.71
C ARG A 76 12.16 -8.20 -6.12
N LEU A 77 12.74 -8.86 -7.11
CA LEU A 77 12.52 -8.53 -8.51
C LEU A 77 11.25 -9.19 -9.05
N CYS A 78 10.53 -8.49 -9.93
CA CYS A 78 9.45 -9.05 -10.72
C CYS A 78 10.01 -9.89 -11.87
N GLN A 79 9.14 -10.54 -12.65
CA GLN A 79 9.54 -11.31 -13.84
C GLN A 79 10.30 -10.49 -14.90
N TYR A 80 10.23 -9.15 -14.82
CA TYR A 80 10.94 -8.22 -15.70
C TYR A 80 12.22 -7.64 -15.08
N GLY A 81 12.62 -8.12 -13.90
CA GLY A 81 13.85 -7.68 -13.24
C GLY A 81 13.76 -6.35 -12.48
N GLN A 82 12.57 -5.73 -12.40
CA GLN A 82 12.37 -4.51 -11.60
C GLN A 82 12.05 -4.83 -10.15
N VAL A 83 12.51 -3.99 -9.22
CA VAL A 83 12.19 -4.13 -7.80
C VAL A 83 10.69 -3.94 -7.59
N GLN A 84 10.05 -5.00 -7.10
CA GLN A 84 8.66 -4.97 -6.68
C GLN A 84 8.56 -4.08 -5.44
N THR A 85 7.95 -2.92 -5.62
CA THR A 85 7.36 -2.08 -4.56
C THR A 85 5.84 -1.96 -4.76
N GLU A 86 5.11 -1.49 -3.74
CA GLU A 86 3.66 -1.20 -3.89
C GLU A 86 3.41 -0.18 -5.00
N CYS A 87 4.30 0.80 -5.16
CA CYS A 87 4.24 1.75 -6.26
C CYS A 87 4.43 1.04 -7.61
N HIS A 88 5.47 0.22 -7.75
CA HIS A 88 5.70 -0.52 -8.98
C HIS A 88 4.47 -1.39 -9.33
N LEU A 89 3.89 -2.07 -8.34
CA LEU A 89 2.66 -2.83 -8.55
C LEU A 89 1.53 -1.95 -9.08
N ILE A 90 1.23 -0.85 -8.38
CA ILE A 90 0.01 -0.07 -8.58
C ILE A 90 0.15 0.92 -9.74
N GLU A 91 1.36 1.24 -10.18
CA GLU A 91 1.61 2.28 -11.19
C GLU A 91 2.19 1.69 -12.49
N GLU A 92 2.85 0.53 -12.45
CA GLU A 92 3.66 0.03 -13.58
C GLU A 92 3.38 -1.43 -13.94
N PHE A 93 3.10 -2.28 -12.95
CA PHE A 93 3.11 -3.72 -13.16
C PHE A 93 1.95 -4.18 -14.05
N VAL A 94 2.27 -5.04 -15.04
CA VAL A 94 1.31 -5.50 -16.04
C VAL A 94 0.12 -6.24 -15.40
N LEU A 95 0.34 -7.01 -14.32
CA LEU A 95 -0.76 -7.74 -13.67
C LEU A 95 -1.79 -6.81 -12.99
N SER A 96 -1.43 -5.57 -12.67
CA SER A 96 -2.39 -4.59 -12.16
C SER A 96 -3.07 -3.78 -13.26
N GLN A 97 -2.65 -3.90 -14.52
CA GLN A 97 -3.11 -3.06 -15.64
C GLN A 97 -4.63 -3.09 -15.81
N GLU A 98 -5.26 -4.26 -15.72
CA GLU A 98 -6.71 -4.37 -15.85
C GLU A 98 -7.44 -3.70 -14.68
N ILE A 99 -6.89 -3.78 -13.46
CA ILE A 99 -7.44 -3.10 -12.29
C ILE A 99 -7.31 -1.58 -12.46
N ARG A 100 -6.13 -1.10 -12.87
CA ARG A 100 -5.87 0.31 -13.17
C ARG A 100 -6.84 0.86 -14.21
N ARG A 101 -7.06 0.12 -15.29
CA ARG A 101 -8.01 0.47 -16.35
C ARG A 101 -9.45 0.49 -15.83
N ARG A 102 -9.85 -0.54 -15.08
CA ARG A 102 -11.21 -0.70 -14.55
C ARG A 102 -11.61 0.41 -13.59
N PHE A 103 -10.68 0.87 -12.77
CA PHE A 103 -10.94 1.88 -11.74
C PHE A 103 -10.41 3.28 -12.09
N ASN A 104 -9.83 3.43 -13.29
CA ASN A 104 -9.21 4.66 -13.78
C ASN A 104 -8.17 5.23 -12.80
N ILE A 105 -7.21 4.38 -12.43
CA ILE A 105 -6.14 4.69 -11.47
C ILE A 105 -4.82 4.60 -12.21
N THR A 106 -4.10 5.72 -12.26
CA THR A 106 -2.77 5.80 -12.86
C THR A 106 -1.68 5.90 -11.81
N THR A 107 -2.00 6.48 -10.64
CA THR A 107 -1.03 6.66 -9.55
C THR A 107 -1.54 6.12 -8.22
N ILE A 108 -0.61 5.82 -7.31
CA ILE A 108 -0.94 5.44 -5.94
C ILE A 108 -1.69 6.56 -5.20
N LEU A 109 -1.38 7.81 -5.53
CA LEU A 109 -2.01 8.98 -4.95
C LEU A 109 -3.49 9.05 -5.31
N GLU A 110 -3.85 8.71 -6.55
CA GLU A 110 -5.25 8.65 -6.96
C GLU A 110 -6.01 7.55 -6.21
N LEU A 111 -5.39 6.39 -5.98
CA LEU A 111 -6.00 5.30 -5.22
C LEU A 111 -6.33 5.69 -3.78
N VAL A 112 -5.43 6.43 -3.13
CA VAL A 112 -5.54 6.81 -1.72
C VAL A 112 -6.12 8.21 -1.49
N SER A 113 -6.50 8.91 -2.57
CA SER A 113 -7.14 10.23 -2.53
C SER A 113 -8.64 10.13 -2.24
N ASP A 114 -9.22 11.24 -1.76
CA ASP A 114 -10.66 11.35 -1.49
C ASP A 114 -11.54 11.31 -2.76
N ARG A 115 -10.95 11.19 -3.95
CA ARG A 115 -11.70 11.12 -5.23
C ARG A 115 -12.47 9.81 -5.37
N GLN A 116 -12.01 8.73 -4.73
CA GLN A 116 -12.64 7.42 -4.86
C GLN A 116 -13.65 7.22 -3.73
N ASN A 117 -14.83 6.71 -4.06
CA ASN A 117 -15.78 6.34 -3.01
C ASN A 117 -15.24 5.13 -2.23
N HIS A 118 -15.60 5.01 -0.96
CA HIS A 118 -15.06 3.97 -0.08
C HIS A 118 -15.31 2.54 -0.60
N SER A 119 -16.44 2.31 -1.28
CA SER A 119 -16.78 1.00 -1.82
C SER A 119 -15.84 0.60 -2.94
N GLN A 120 -15.51 1.54 -3.83
CA GLN A 120 -14.56 1.34 -4.92
C GLN A 120 -13.20 0.98 -4.35
N VAL A 121 -12.72 1.67 -3.30
CA VAL A 121 -11.38 1.40 -2.77
C VAL A 121 -11.29 0.03 -2.14
N CYS A 122 -12.30 -0.40 -1.40
CA CYS A 122 -12.34 -1.79 -0.90
C CYS A 122 -12.27 -2.79 -2.05
N HIS A 123 -13.03 -2.58 -3.13
CA HIS A 123 -12.95 -3.45 -4.31
C HIS A 123 -11.59 -3.43 -4.99
N ILE A 124 -10.93 -2.26 -5.06
CA ILE A 124 -9.60 -2.14 -5.62
C ILE A 124 -8.59 -2.87 -4.76
N GLU A 125 -8.61 -2.66 -3.44
CA GLU A 125 -7.74 -3.33 -2.47
C GLU A 125 -7.92 -4.85 -2.56
N ASP A 126 -9.16 -5.36 -2.55
CA ASP A 126 -9.43 -6.79 -2.70
C ASP A 126 -8.93 -7.33 -4.05
N SER A 127 -9.12 -6.57 -5.14
CA SER A 127 -8.63 -6.96 -6.46
C SER A 127 -7.10 -7.02 -6.50
N ILE A 128 -6.43 -6.02 -5.92
CA ILE A 128 -4.97 -5.95 -5.80
C ILE A 128 -4.45 -7.10 -4.93
N LEU A 129 -5.08 -7.36 -3.78
CA LEU A 129 -4.73 -8.47 -2.88
C LEU A 129 -4.89 -9.83 -3.56
N ASN A 130 -5.90 -9.99 -4.43
CA ASN A 130 -6.13 -11.21 -5.19
C ASN A 130 -5.09 -11.45 -6.31
N ILE A 131 -4.36 -10.43 -6.78
CA ILE A 131 -3.19 -10.65 -7.67
C ILE A 131 -2.13 -11.54 -6.98
N TYR A 132 -2.14 -11.58 -5.64
CA TYR A 132 -1.11 -12.23 -4.82
C TYR A 132 -1.56 -13.49 -4.07
N LYS A 133 -2.82 -13.93 -4.24
CA LYS A 133 -3.25 -15.25 -3.75
C LYS A 133 -2.74 -16.33 -4.69
#